data_AF-S4NZM2-F1
#
_entry.id   AF-S4NZM2-F1
#
_cell.length_a   1.000
_cell.length_b   1.000
_cell.length_c   1.000
_cell.angle_alpha   90.00
_cell.angle_beta   90.00
_cell.angle_gamma   90.00
#
_symmetry.space_group_name_H-M   'P 1'
#
loop_
_entity.id
_entity.type
_entity.pdbx_description
1 polymer ?
#
loop_
_entity_poly.entity_id
_entity_poly.type
_entity_poly.pdbx_seq_one_letter_code
_entity_poly.pdbx_strand_id
1 'polypeptide(L)'
;MEDIHKSVSLQNGSVPNGSVNGAISGLSDKRLGLFGYTIESINMLLLPMIQNKKEALGSMGNDAPLACLSRFEPLPYEYFKQLFAQVTNPPIDPFREKIVMSLLCPIGP
;
A
#
# COMPACT_ATOMS: atom_id res chain seq x y z
N MET A 1 -11.67 -26.65 -22.16
CA MET A 1 -11.26 -26.12 -20.84
C MET A 1 -9.73 -26.04 -20.81
N GLU A 2 -9.12 -25.47 -21.86
CA GLU A 2 -7.68 -25.58 -22.14
C GLU A 2 -7.02 -24.27 -22.62
N ASP A 3 -7.75 -23.15 -22.71
CA ASP A 3 -7.23 -21.95 -23.41
C ASP A 3 -6.71 -20.81 -22.50
N ILE A 4 -6.77 -20.95 -21.17
CA ILE A 4 -6.31 -19.88 -20.25
C ILE A 4 -4.81 -19.98 -19.89
N HIS A 5 -4.19 -21.14 -20.13
CA HIS A 5 -2.77 -21.36 -19.78
C HIS A 5 -1.75 -20.80 -20.79
N LYS A 6 -2.17 -20.26 -21.95
CA LYS A 6 -1.26 -19.83 -23.03
C LYS A 6 -0.93 -18.34 -23.07
N SER A 7 -1.66 -17.48 -22.33
CA SER A 7 -1.45 -16.03 -22.37
C SER A 7 -0.45 -15.49 -21.33
N VAL A 8 0.01 -16.32 -20.39
CA VAL A 8 0.99 -15.92 -19.34
C VAL A 8 2.45 -16.08 -19.80
N SER A 9 2.70 -16.51 -21.04
CA SER A 9 4.03 -16.93 -21.50
C SER A 9 4.85 -15.89 -22.28
N LEU A 10 4.43 -14.61 -22.38
CA LEU A 10 5.13 -13.61 -23.23
C LEU A 10 5.54 -12.29 -22.56
N GLN A 11 5.81 -12.30 -21.25
CA GLN A 11 6.59 -11.22 -20.60
C GLN A 11 7.69 -11.77 -19.69
N ASN A 12 8.49 -12.71 -20.19
CA ASN A 12 9.79 -13.03 -19.59
C ASN A 12 10.86 -12.05 -20.12
N GLY A 13 10.94 -10.88 -19.50
CA GLY A 13 12.18 -10.12 -19.43
C GLY A 13 13.14 -10.85 -18.49
N SER A 14 14.34 -11.14 -18.96
CA SER A 14 15.40 -11.89 -18.27
C SER A 14 15.64 -11.41 -16.83
N VAL A 15 15.11 -12.14 -15.84
CA VAL A 15 15.52 -12.01 -14.44
C VAL A 15 16.81 -12.84 -14.28
N PRO A 16 17.93 -12.27 -13.79
CA PRO A 16 19.14 -13.04 -13.55
C PRO A 16 18.85 -14.12 -12.50
N ASN A 17 19.15 -15.38 -12.86
CA ASN A 17 19.05 -16.59 -12.05
C ASN A 17 20.05 -16.57 -10.88
N GLY A 18 19.87 -15.66 -9.93
CA GLY A 18 20.65 -15.57 -8.70
C GLY A 18 19.81 -14.94 -7.60
N SER A 19 19.39 -15.76 -6.63
CA SER A 19 18.69 -15.37 -5.39
C SER A 19 17.14 -15.32 -5.41
N VAL A 20 16.48 -16.19 -6.17
CA VAL A 20 15.01 -16.40 -6.03
C VAL A 20 14.59 -16.93 -4.64
N ASN A 21 15.51 -17.50 -3.86
CA ASN A 21 15.23 -18.06 -2.53
C ASN A 21 15.12 -17.00 -1.42
N GLY A 22 15.66 -15.79 -1.62
CA GLY A 22 15.64 -14.74 -0.60
C GLY A 22 14.30 -14.01 -0.47
N ALA A 23 13.58 -13.82 -1.59
CA ALA A 23 12.31 -13.09 -1.62
C ALA A 23 11.15 -13.86 -0.96
N ILE A 24 11.12 -15.19 -1.13
CA ILE A 24 10.09 -16.07 -0.55
C ILE A 24 10.26 -16.20 0.97
N SER A 25 11.48 -16.04 1.48
CA SER A 25 11.76 -16.16 2.91
C SER A 25 11.18 -15.00 3.72
N GLY A 26 11.08 -13.79 3.16
CA GLY A 26 10.55 -12.62 3.85
C GLY A 26 9.05 -12.70 4.14
N LEU A 27 8.27 -13.31 3.25
CA LEU A 27 6.83 -13.53 3.44
C LEU A 27 6.49 -14.57 4.52
N SER A 28 7.47 -15.38 4.94
CA SER A 28 7.31 -16.41 5.99
C SER A 28 7.56 -15.87 7.41
N ASP A 29 7.86 -14.56 7.56
CA ASP A 29 8.05 -13.98 8.89
C ASP A 29 6.70 -13.92 9.65
N LYS A 30 6.64 -14.64 10.77
CA LYS A 30 5.49 -14.69 11.69
C LYS A 30 5.07 -13.30 12.18
N ARG A 31 6.00 -12.32 12.21
CA ARG A 31 5.72 -10.94 12.59
C ARG A 31 4.73 -10.26 11.65
N LEU A 32 4.77 -10.57 10.36
CA LEU A 32 3.88 -9.95 9.37
C LEU A 32 2.42 -10.30 9.68
N GLY A 33 2.13 -11.57 9.96
CA GLY A 33 0.79 -12.01 10.36
C GLY A 33 0.32 -11.40 11.68
N LEU A 34 1.23 -11.21 12.65
CA LEU A 34 0.90 -10.57 13.94
C LEU A 34 0.46 -9.10 13.80
N PHE A 35 1.01 -8.37 12.82
CA PHE A 35 0.62 -6.99 12.53
C PHE A 35 -0.47 -6.88 11.45
N GLY A 36 -1.12 -7.99 11.08
CA GLY A 36 -2.22 -7.99 10.12
C GLY A 36 -1.81 -7.78 8.66
N TYR A 37 -0.53 -7.97 8.31
CA TYR A 37 -0.11 -7.93 6.91
C TYR A 37 -0.61 -9.17 6.17
N THR A 38 -1.48 -8.95 5.18
CA THR A 38 -1.93 -9.99 4.27
C THR A 38 -1.09 -10.00 2.99
N ILE A 39 -1.09 -11.12 2.27
CA ILE A 39 -0.44 -11.24 0.95
C ILE A 39 -1.02 -10.19 -0.01
N GLU A 40 -2.32 -9.92 0.09
CA GLU A 40 -2.99 -8.91 -0.71
C GLU A 40 -2.48 -7.51 -0.39
N SER A 41 -2.40 -7.14 0.90
CA SER A 41 -1.87 -5.83 1.31
C SER A 41 -0.44 -5.61 0.82
N ILE A 42 0.40 -6.66 0.81
CA ILE A 42 1.77 -6.57 0.30
C ILE A 42 1.78 -6.38 -1.22
N ASN A 43 1.00 -7.16 -1.96
CA ASN A 43 1.00 -7.10 -3.42
C ASN A 43 0.31 -5.84 -3.96
N MET A 44 -0.83 -5.44 -3.41
CA MET A 44 -1.58 -4.27 -3.85
C MET A 44 -1.04 -2.95 -3.32
N LEU A 45 -0.49 -2.90 -2.10
CA LEU A 45 -0.01 -1.63 -1.51
C LEU A 45 1.51 -1.53 -1.54
N LEU A 46 2.23 -2.50 -0.98
CA LEU A 46 3.68 -2.41 -0.78
C LEU A 46 4.47 -2.52 -2.10
N LEU A 47 4.12 -3.48 -2.95
CA LEU A 47 4.82 -3.75 -4.21
C LEU A 47 4.81 -2.53 -5.16
N PRO A 48 3.68 -1.85 -5.44
CA PRO A 48 3.70 -0.65 -6.28
C PRO A 48 4.44 0.52 -5.65
N MET A 49 4.45 0.66 -4.32
CA MET A 49 5.26 1.67 -3.64
C MET A 49 6.75 1.47 -3.89
N ILE A 50 7.23 0.22 -3.90
CA ILE A 50 8.64 -0.11 -4.17
C ILE A 50 8.98 0.13 -5.64
N GLN A 51 8.15 -0.35 -6.57
CA GLN A 51 8.44 -0.30 -8.00
C GLN A 51 8.30 1.10 -8.58
N ASN A 52 7.20 1.79 -8.26
CA ASN A 52 6.82 3.06 -8.90
C ASN A 52 7.16 4.29 -8.05
N LYS A 53 7.58 4.11 -6.78
CA LYS A 53 7.80 5.20 -5.81
C LYS A 53 6.58 6.11 -5.63
N LYS A 54 5.39 5.55 -5.83
CA LYS A 54 4.09 6.21 -5.70
C LYS A 54 3.19 5.30 -4.89
N GLU A 55 2.23 5.91 -4.20
CA GLU A 55 1.18 5.14 -3.53
C GLU A 55 0.37 4.31 -4.54
N ALA A 56 -0.20 3.21 -4.05
CA ALA A 56 -1.07 2.37 -4.84
C ALA A 56 -2.35 3.15 -5.22
N LEU A 57 -2.70 3.12 -6.50
CA LEU A 57 -3.95 3.70 -6.99
C LEU A 57 -5.01 2.61 -7.09
N GLY A 58 -6.17 2.86 -6.49
CA GLY A 58 -7.36 2.04 -6.59
C GLY A 58 -8.51 2.81 -7.24
N SER A 59 -9.60 2.10 -7.51
CA SER A 59 -10.87 2.71 -7.96
C SER A 59 -12.02 2.12 -7.16
N MET A 60 -13.21 2.70 -7.29
CA MET A 60 -14.41 2.41 -6.49
C MET A 60 -14.34 2.92 -5.04
N GLY A 61 -15.49 2.88 -4.36
CA GLY A 61 -15.60 3.24 -2.95
C GLY A 61 -15.07 2.14 -2.03
N ASN A 62 -14.96 2.47 -0.75
CA ASN A 62 -14.69 1.47 0.28
C ASN A 62 -16.00 0.82 0.72
N ASP A 63 -16.25 -0.41 0.28
CA ASP A 63 -17.44 -1.19 0.63
C ASP A 63 -17.28 -1.97 1.96
N ALA A 64 -16.13 -1.84 2.64
CA ALA A 64 -15.92 -2.48 3.94
C ALA A 64 -16.79 -1.81 5.02
N PRO A 65 -17.27 -2.59 6.02
CA PRO A 65 -17.96 -2.02 7.17
C PRO A 65 -17.05 -1.04 7.93
N LEU A 66 -17.66 -0.11 8.68
CA LEU A 66 -16.89 0.72 9.60
C LEU A 66 -16.11 -0.17 10.57
N ALA A 67 -14.91 0.25 10.98
CA ALA A 67 -14.06 -0.52 11.87
C ALA A 67 -14.79 -1.01 13.14
N CYS A 68 -15.65 -0.17 13.74
CA CYS A 68 -16.45 -0.52 14.92
C CYS A 68 -17.58 -1.54 14.67
N LEU A 69 -17.99 -1.74 13.40
CA LEU A 69 -19.02 -2.70 13.00
C LEU A 69 -18.44 -3.94 12.32
N SER A 70 -17.11 -3.97 12.11
CA SER A 70 -16.44 -5.09 11.47
C SER A 70 -16.52 -6.34 12.35
N ARG A 71 -16.74 -7.49 11.71
CA ARG A 71 -16.61 -8.81 12.37
C ARG A 71 -15.16 -9.29 12.44
N PHE A 72 -14.29 -8.66 11.66
CA PHE A 72 -12.85 -8.86 11.71
C PHE A 72 -12.26 -7.91 12.75
N GLU A 73 -11.02 -8.14 13.20
CA GLU A 73 -10.30 -7.25 14.10
C GLU A 73 -9.51 -6.21 13.27
N PRO A 74 -10.07 -5.02 13.00
CA PRO A 74 -9.38 -4.01 12.21
C PRO A 74 -8.22 -3.41 13.00
N LEU A 75 -7.20 -2.98 12.28
CA LEU A 75 -6.02 -2.38 12.88
C LEU A 75 -6.35 -0.99 13.45
N PRO A 76 -5.63 -0.51 14.48
CA PRO A 76 -5.94 0.76 15.15
C PRO A 76 -6.05 1.96 14.20
N TYR A 77 -5.26 1.99 13.12
CA TYR A 77 -5.30 3.09 12.15
C TYR A 77 -6.59 3.16 11.33
N GLU A 78 -7.39 2.08 11.24
CA GLU A 78 -8.64 2.08 10.49
C GLU A 78 -9.77 2.86 11.19
N TYR A 79 -9.64 3.02 12.51
CA TYR A 79 -10.58 3.80 13.33
C TYR A 79 -10.41 5.30 13.12
N PHE A 80 -9.20 5.77 12.79
CA PHE A 80 -8.92 7.18 12.58
C PHE A 80 -9.22 7.57 11.13
N LYS A 81 -10.01 8.63 10.93
CA LYS A 81 -10.31 9.18 9.60
C LYS A 81 -9.55 10.48 9.40
N GLN A 82 -8.95 10.63 8.23
CA GLN A 82 -8.27 11.86 7.84
C GLN A 82 -9.32 12.97 7.65
N LEU A 83 -9.13 14.08 8.37
CA LEU A 83 -9.94 15.27 8.19
C LEU A 83 -9.43 16.06 7.00
N PHE A 84 -10.33 16.72 6.29
CA PHE A 84 -9.99 17.59 5.17
C PHE A 84 -10.64 18.96 5.34
N ALA A 85 -9.91 19.97 4.88
CA ALA A 85 -10.39 21.33 4.86
C ALA A 85 -11.47 21.50 3.78
N GLN A 86 -12.46 22.35 4.06
CA GLN A 86 -13.57 22.64 3.15
C GLN A 86 -13.77 24.17 3.08
N VAL A 87 -15.01 24.63 2.89
CA VAL A 87 -15.39 26.04 2.63
C VAL A 87 -14.64 27.07 3.48
N THR A 88 -14.35 26.77 4.74
CA THR A 88 -13.67 27.66 5.68
C THR A 88 -12.20 27.94 5.34
N ASN A 89 -11.51 27.00 4.69
CA ASN A 89 -10.10 27.13 4.34
C ASN A 89 -9.74 26.19 3.17
N PRO A 90 -9.11 26.69 2.09
CA PRO A 90 -8.79 25.86 0.93
C PRO A 90 -7.68 24.82 1.24
N PRO A 91 -7.73 23.61 0.66
CA PRO A 91 -6.62 22.64 0.73
C PRO A 91 -5.43 23.11 -0.12
N ILE A 92 -4.21 22.77 0.32
CA ILE A 92 -2.95 23.08 -0.40
C ILE A 92 -2.63 21.96 -1.39
N ASP A 93 -2.14 22.30 -2.59
CA ASP A 93 -1.71 21.31 -3.59
C ASP A 93 -0.30 20.78 -3.27
N PRO A 94 -0.14 19.50 -2.86
CA PRO A 94 1.15 18.97 -2.43
C PRO A 94 2.17 18.79 -3.55
N PHE A 95 1.76 18.84 -4.83
CA PHE A 95 2.66 18.71 -5.97
C PHE A 95 3.06 20.08 -6.52
N ARG A 96 2.08 20.96 -6.77
CA ARG A 96 2.34 22.28 -7.37
C ARG A 96 2.90 23.29 -6.38
N GLU A 97 2.51 23.20 -5.11
CA GLU A 97 2.91 24.13 -4.06
C GLU A 97 3.87 23.48 -3.05
N LYS A 98 4.59 22.43 -3.46
CA LYS A 98 5.51 21.70 -2.57
C LYS A 98 6.53 22.58 -1.84
N ILE A 99 6.94 23.70 -2.45
CA ILE A 99 7.94 24.62 -1.88
C ILE A 99 7.49 25.31 -0.59
N VAL A 100 6.17 25.45 -0.37
CA VAL A 100 5.64 26.05 0.86
C VAL A 100 5.42 25.02 1.98
N MET A 101 5.61 23.72 1.70
CA MET A 101 5.45 22.63 2.67
C MET A 101 6.80 22.09 3.15
N SER A 102 6.86 21.59 4.39
CA SER A 102 8.06 20.99 4.97
C SER A 102 7.72 19.75 5.81
N LEU A 103 8.58 18.74 5.75
CA LEU A 103 8.54 17.53 6.61
C LEU A 103 9.65 17.55 7.66
N LEU A 104 10.31 18.69 7.87
CA LEU A 104 11.38 18.82 8.86
C LEU A 104 10.83 18.52 10.26
N CYS A 105 11.50 17.62 10.96
CA CYS A 105 11.16 17.22 12.32
C CYS A 105 12.41 17.39 13.20
N PRO A 106 12.60 18.56 13.84
CA PRO A 106 13.70 18.74 14.78
C PRO A 106 13.48 17.87 16.02
N ILE A 107 14.54 17.20 16.47
CA ILE A 107 14.52 16.36 17.67
C ILE A 107 15.34 17.00 18.79
N GLY A 108 14.70 17.30 19.92
CA GLY A 108 15.33 17.99 21.05
C GLY A 108 15.56 19.50 20.82
N PRO A 109 16.13 20.20 21.82
CA PRO A 109 16.71 21.54 21.64
C PRO A 109 17.99 21.50 20.79
#